data_AF-A0A645CYD6-F1
#
_entry.id   AF-A0A645CYD6-F1
#
_cell.length_a   1.000
_cell.length_b   1.000
_cell.length_c   1.000
_cell.angle_alpha   90.00
_cell.angle_beta   90.00
_cell.angle_gamma   90.00
#
_symmetry.space_group_name_H-M   'P 1'
#
loop_
_entity.id
_entity.type
_entity.pdbx_description
1 polymer ?
#
loop_
_entity_poly.entity_id
_entity_poly.type
_entity_poly.pdbx_seq_one_letter_code
_entity_poly.pdbx_strand_id
1 'polypeptide(L)'
;MDVYEAIRRMRKLSQDKKPFAVAFMSYSAERGKSHGIVEISRCVLTKQSTVEQNKHADIMLNYYDLDANKNGRMYQPLLLEFNGIQLELN
;
A
#
# COMPACT_ATOMS: atom_id res chain seq x y z
N MET A 1 7.00 5.54 13.47
CA MET A 1 7.09 6.26 12.17
C MET A 1 5.67 6.46 11.67
N ASP A 2 5.33 7.68 11.25
CA ASP A 2 3.95 7.95 10.83
C ASP A 2 3.66 7.43 9.42
N VAL A 3 2.38 7.17 9.15
CA VAL A 3 1.89 6.64 7.87
C VAL A 3 2.25 7.57 6.70
N TYR A 4 2.14 8.88 6.86
CA TYR A 4 2.43 9.83 5.77
C TYR A 4 3.92 9.88 5.43
N GLU A 5 4.80 9.78 6.41
CA GLU A 5 6.24 9.61 6.23
C GLU A 5 6.55 8.32 5.47
N ALA A 6 5.95 7.20 5.88
CA ALA A 6 6.12 5.92 5.19
C ALA A 6 5.69 6.01 3.72
N ILE A 7 4.53 6.62 3.43
CA ILE A 7 4.02 6.79 2.06
C ILE A 7 4.97 7.66 1.22
N ARG A 8 5.50 8.74 1.78
CA ARG A 8 6.51 9.58 1.09
C ARG A 8 7.74 8.76 0.72
N ARG A 9 8.24 7.93 1.64
CA ARG A 9 9.38 7.03 1.40
C ARG A 9 9.05 5.97 0.35
N MET A 10 7.88 5.34 0.40
CA MET A 10 7.41 4.37 -0.60
C MET A 10 7.39 4.98 -2.01
N ARG A 11 6.85 6.21 -2.15
CA ARG A 11 6.82 6.93 -3.44
C ARG A 11 8.22 7.20 -3.97
N LYS A 12 9.15 7.63 -3.11
CA LYS A 12 10.54 7.89 -3.49
C LYS A 12 11.25 6.61 -3.95
N LEU A 13 11.13 5.52 -3.21
CA LEU A 13 11.70 4.22 -3.60
C LEU A 13 11.13 3.72 -4.94
N SER A 14 9.83 3.89 -5.16
CA SER A 14 9.17 3.49 -6.40
C SER A 14 9.65 4.30 -7.61
N GLN A 15 9.86 5.61 -7.46
CA GLN A 15 10.47 6.46 -8.50
C GLN A 15 11.88 6.00 -8.86
N ASP A 16 12.64 5.57 -7.85
CA ASP A 16 14.00 5.04 -8.02
C ASP A 16 14.00 3.56 -8.45
N LYS A 17 12.83 2.96 -8.73
CA LYS A 17 12.63 1.54 -9.07
C LYS A 17 13.20 0.57 -8.03
N LYS A 18 13.26 1.01 -6.77
CA LYS A 18 13.70 0.20 -5.63
C LYS A 18 12.50 -0.47 -4.96
N PRO A 19 12.47 -1.80 -4.86
CA PRO A 19 11.40 -2.49 -4.16
C PRO A 19 11.48 -2.26 -2.65
N PHE A 20 10.34 -2.37 -1.98
CA PHE A 20 10.23 -2.32 -0.53
C PHE A 20 9.26 -3.38 -0.01
N ALA A 21 9.36 -3.67 1.28
CA ALA A 21 8.44 -4.53 2.01
C ALA A 21 7.36 -3.69 2.71
N VAL A 22 6.15 -4.24 2.78
CA VAL A 22 5.00 -3.59 3.43
C VAL A 22 4.07 -4.64 4.01
N ALA A 23 3.47 -4.34 5.15
CA ALA A 23 2.35 -5.10 5.70
C ALA A 23 1.14 -4.20 5.90
N PHE A 24 -0.05 -4.69 5.57
CA PHE A 24 -1.31 -3.95 5.71
C PHE A 24 -2.49 -4.86 6.02
N MET A 25 -3.53 -4.34 6.65
CA MET A 25 -4.79 -5.06 6.82
C MET A 25 -5.57 -5.05 5.51
N SER A 26 -5.92 -6.22 4.97
CA SER A 26 -6.79 -6.29 3.80
C SER A 26 -8.19 -5.82 4.12
N TYR A 27 -8.82 -5.09 3.20
CA TYR A 27 -10.21 -4.67 3.35
C TYR A 27 -10.89 -4.52 1.98
N SER A 28 -12.09 -5.09 1.85
CA SER A 28 -12.98 -4.88 0.72
C SER A 28 -14.16 -4.04 1.17
N ALA A 29 -14.18 -2.77 0.77
CA ALA A 29 -15.27 -1.84 1.10
C ALA A 29 -16.62 -2.30 0.53
N GLU A 30 -16.63 -2.85 -0.69
CA GLU A 30 -17.86 -3.36 -1.32
C GLU A 30 -18.47 -4.55 -0.59
N ARG A 31 -17.62 -5.43 -0.03
CA ARG A 31 -18.07 -6.66 0.66
C ARG A 31 -18.14 -6.51 2.18
N GLY A 32 -17.63 -5.41 2.73
CA GLY A 32 -17.47 -5.21 4.18
C GLY A 32 -16.63 -6.30 4.85
N LYS A 33 -15.62 -6.85 4.16
CA LYS A 33 -14.84 -8.00 4.64
C LYS A 33 -13.34 -7.76 4.60
N SER A 34 -12.65 -8.29 5.60
CA SER A 34 -11.19 -8.43 5.64
C SER A 34 -10.80 -9.90 5.47
N HIS A 35 -9.65 -10.15 4.84
CA HIS A 35 -9.00 -11.47 4.78
C HIS A 35 -7.78 -11.54 5.71
N GLY A 36 -7.65 -10.59 6.63
CA GLY A 36 -6.51 -10.50 7.56
C GLY A 36 -5.35 -9.66 7.02
N ILE A 37 -4.19 -9.83 7.66
CA ILE A 37 -2.95 -9.12 7.33
C ILE A 37 -2.38 -9.67 6.03
N VAL A 38 -1.94 -8.76 5.16
CA VAL A 38 -1.23 -9.06 3.93
C VAL A 38 0.19 -8.53 4.08
N GLU A 39 1.16 -9.41 3.92
CA GLU A 39 2.58 -9.10 3.95
C GLU A 39 3.17 -9.27 2.55
N ILE A 40 3.91 -8.26 2.09
CA ILE A 40 4.55 -8.26 0.78
C ILE A 40 6.00 -7.89 0.97
N SER A 41 6.90 -8.77 0.54
CA SER A 41 8.35 -8.57 0.71
C SER A 41 8.95 -7.65 -0.36
N ARG A 42 8.43 -7.70 -1.59
CA ARG A 42 8.96 -6.92 -2.71
C ARG A 42 7.84 -6.30 -3.55
N CYS A 43 7.53 -5.04 -3.30
CA CYS A 43 6.62 -4.27 -4.14
C CYS A 43 7.14 -2.89 -4.52
N VAL A 44 6.51 -2.31 -5.54
CA VAL A 44 6.68 -0.90 -5.96
C VAL A 44 5.31 -0.26 -6.13
N LEU A 45 5.18 1.03 -5.85
CA LEU A 45 3.97 1.78 -6.17
C LEU A 45 3.86 2.01 -7.67
N THR A 46 2.63 1.91 -8.17
CA THR A 46 2.30 2.17 -9.58
C THR A 46 1.46 3.43 -9.73
N LYS A 47 1.02 3.73 -10.96
CA LYS A 47 0.16 4.87 -11.26
C LYS A 47 -1.13 4.77 -10.43
N GLN A 48 -1.42 5.82 -9.66
CA GLN A 48 -2.63 5.89 -8.84
C GLN A 48 -3.87 6.05 -9.72
N SER A 49 -4.98 5.48 -9.26
CA SER A 49 -6.28 5.60 -9.92
C SER A 49 -6.81 7.03 -9.77
N THR A 50 -7.61 7.50 -10.74
CA THR A 50 -8.32 8.78 -10.60
C THR A 50 -9.61 8.59 -9.79
N VAL A 51 -10.17 9.66 -9.23
CA VAL A 51 -11.44 9.63 -8.47
C VAL A 51 -12.60 9.11 -9.33
N GLU A 52 -12.59 9.41 -10.63
CA GLU A 52 -13.56 8.87 -11.60
C GLU A 52 -13.49 7.34 -11.72
N GLN A 53 -12.31 6.74 -11.52
CA GLN A 53 -12.10 5.30 -11.59
C GLN A 53 -12.29 4.60 -10.24
N ASN A 54 -12.10 5.32 -9.13
CA ASN A 54 -12.23 4.79 -7.78
C ASN A 54 -12.62 5.91 -6.80
N LYS A 55 -13.79 5.78 -6.17
CA LYS A 55 -14.28 6.72 -5.15
C LYS A 55 -13.34 6.89 -3.96
N HIS A 56 -12.43 5.93 -3.72
CA HIS A 56 -11.44 5.96 -2.65
C HIS A 56 -10.02 6.31 -3.14
N ALA A 57 -9.87 6.83 -4.37
CA ALA A 57 -8.56 7.10 -4.97
C ALA A 57 -7.61 7.91 -4.08
N ASP A 58 -8.13 8.90 -3.33
CA ASP A 58 -7.31 9.78 -2.48
C ASP A 58 -6.61 9.04 -1.33
N ILE A 59 -7.23 7.97 -0.82
CA ILE A 59 -6.74 7.17 0.31
C ILE A 59 -6.25 5.78 -0.11
N MET A 60 -6.12 5.53 -1.42
CA MET A 60 -5.65 4.26 -1.97
C MET A 60 -4.22 4.37 -2.49
N LEU A 61 -3.52 3.24 -2.45
CA LEU A 61 -2.21 3.05 -3.06
C LEU A 61 -2.28 1.84 -3.98
N ASN A 62 -2.06 2.07 -5.27
CA ASN A 62 -1.81 1.02 -6.24
C ASN A 62 -0.36 0.56 -6.13
N TYR A 63 -0.15 -0.76 -6.11
CA TYR A 63 1.18 -1.37 -6.07
C TYR A 63 1.28 -2.55 -7.05
N TYR A 64 2.52 -2.89 -7.38
CA TYR A 64 2.87 -4.11 -8.09
C TYR A 64 3.70 -5.01 -7.18
N ASP A 65 3.20 -6.22 -6.95
CA ASP A 65 3.89 -7.28 -6.23
C ASP A 65 4.82 -8.01 -7.19
N LEU A 66 6.13 -7.90 -6.95
CA LEU A 66 7.16 -8.49 -7.81
C LEU A 66 7.30 -9.99 -7.61
N ASP A 67 6.92 -10.51 -6.44
CA ASP A 67 7.04 -11.93 -6.11
C ASP A 67 5.84 -12.71 -6.66
N ALA A 68 4.63 -12.17 -6.49
CA ALA A 68 3.40 -12.77 -7.04
C ALA A 68 3.07 -12.32 -8.47
N ASN A 69 3.87 -11.42 -9.04
CA ASN A 69 3.71 -10.87 -10.39
C ASN A 69 2.28 -10.33 -10.67
N LYS A 70 1.72 -9.58 -9.72
CA LYS A 70 0.33 -9.11 -9.75
C LYS A 70 0.20 -7.66 -9.32
N ASN A 71 -0.79 -6.98 -9.90
CA ASN A 71 -1.21 -5.66 -9.43
C ASN A 71 -2.11 -5.83 -8.20
N GLY A 72 -1.92 -4.94 -7.23
CA GLY A 72 -2.74 -4.89 -6.03
C GLY A 72 -3.05 -3.45 -5.63
N ARG A 73 -3.91 -3.32 -4.64
CA ARG A 73 -4.26 -2.03 -4.06
C ARG A 73 -4.37 -2.16 -2.55
N MET A 74 -3.92 -1.14 -1.84
CA MET A 74 -3.99 -1.07 -0.38
C MET A 74 -4.51 0.29 0.08
N TYR A 75 -5.23 0.30 1.19
CA TYR A 75 -5.69 1.54 1.81
C TYR A 75 -4.56 2.14 2.65
N GLN A 76 -4.30 3.44 2.47
CA GLN A 76 -3.28 4.18 3.23
C GLN A 76 -3.49 4.04 4.76
N PRO A 77 -4.72 4.18 5.31
CA PRO A 77 -4.94 4.05 6.76
C PRO A 77 -4.77 2.63 7.31
N LEU A 78 -4.69 1.62 6.45
CA LEU A 78 -4.56 0.23 6.85
C LEU A 78 -3.12 -0.28 6.80
N LEU A 79 -2.16 0.60 6.53
CA LEU A 79 -0.73 0.29 6.60
C LEU A 79 -0.33 -0.01 8.05
N LEU A 80 0.35 -1.14 8.24
CA LEU A 80 0.81 -1.63 9.55
C LEU A 80 2.33 -1.52 9.67
N GLU A 81 3.05 -1.84 8.60
CA GLU A 81 4.51 -1.89 8.60
C GLU A 81 5.09 -1.45 7.26
N PHE A 82 6.24 -0.80 7.30
CA PHE A 82 7.06 -0.49 6.13
C PHE A 82 8.52 -0.88 6.38
N ASN A 83 9.07 -1.79 5.56
CA ASN A 83 10.46 -2.28 5.67
C ASN A 83 10.85 -2.74 7.09
N GLY A 84 10.02 -3.51 7.80
CA GLY A 84 10.31 -3.95 9.16
C GLY A 84 10.02 -2.91 10.25
N ILE A 85 9.56 -1.72 9.90
CA ILE A 85 9.24 -0.65 10.84
C ILE A 85 7.73 -0.55 11.00
N GLN A 86 7.24 -0.81 12.21
CA GLN A 86 5.83 -0.63 12.55
C GLN A 86 5.43 0.85 12.44
N LEU A 87 4.24 1.07 11.88
CA LEU A 87 3.68 2.38 11.65
C LEU A 87 2.74 2.77 12.79
N GLU A 88 2.79 4.05 13.14
CA GLU A 88 1.94 4.64 14.15
C GLU A 88 0.84 5.44 13.46
N LEU A 89 -0.39 5.26 13.93
CA LEU A 89 -1.54 6.06 13.53
C LEU A 89 -1.54 7.32 14.41
N ASN A 90 -1.04 8.44 13.86
CA ASN A 90 -1.07 9.76 14.49
C ASN A 90 -2.18 10.62 13.89
#